data_AF-A0A931LJC1-F1
#
_entry.id   AF-A0A931LJC1-F1
#
_cell.length_a   1.000
_cell.length_b   1.000
_cell.length_c   1.000
_cell.angle_alpha   90.00
_cell.angle_beta   90.00
_cell.angle_gamma   90.00
#
_symmetry.space_group_name_H-M   'P 1'
#
loop_
_entity.id
_entity.type
_entity.pdbx_description
1 polymer ?
#
loop_
_entity_poly.entity_id
_entity_poly.type
_entity_poly.pdbx_seq_one_letter_code
_entity_poly.pdbx_strand_id
1 'polypeptide(L)' 'MTTPKHPSLRAKIIDQTHRVWQARVTGAFRLYFTVDSGVITLHRVYDPHE' A
#
# COMPACT_ATOMS: atom_id res chain seq x y z
N MET A 1 14.12 3.29 -7.45
CA MET A 1 12.82 2.89 -6.87
C MET A 1 12.75 3.38 -5.44
N THR A 2 12.10 4.51 -5.19
CA THR A 2 11.96 5.08 -3.85
C THR A 2 10.78 4.43 -3.14
N THR A 3 11.04 3.77 -2.01
CA THR A 3 10.00 3.29 -1.11
C THR A 3 9.22 4.50 -0.57
N PRO A 4 7.87 4.50 -0.57
CA PRO A 4 7.12 5.52 0.12
C PRO A 4 7.39 5.38 1.63
N LYS A 5 8.24 6.26 2.17
CA LYS A 5 8.59 6.31 3.59
C LYS A 5 7.81 7.44 4.26
N HIS A 6 6.69 7.11 4.88
CA HIS A 6 6.08 7.95 5.90
C HIS A 6 6.15 7.18 7.24
N PRO A 7 6.65 7.78 8.35
CA PRO A 7 6.95 7.05 9.58
C PRO A 7 5.75 6.34 10.22
N SER A 8 4.52 6.80 9.95
CA SER A 8 3.29 6.12 10.38
C SER A 8 2.77 5.07 9.38
N LEU A 9 3.20 5.13 8.12
CA LEU A 9 2.70 4.26 7.06
C LEU A 9 3.61 3.03 6.94
N ARG A 10 3.18 1.93 7.55
CA ARG A 10 3.87 0.65 7.40
C ARG A 10 3.45 0.01 6.08
N ALA A 11 4.22 0.27 5.03
CA ALA A 11 4.05 -0.32 3.72
C ALA A 11 5.02 -1.48 3.47
N LYS A 12 4.55 -2.56 2.84
CA LYS A 12 5.37 -3.68 2.37
C LYS A 12 4.92 -4.13 0.99
N ILE A 13 5.84 -4.61 0.16
CA ILE A 13 5.50 -5.27 -1.10
C ILE A 13 4.90 -6.63 -0.78
N ILE A 14 3.74 -6.95 -1.35
CA ILE A 14 3.08 -8.25 -1.20
C ILE A 14 3.10 -9.07 -2.49
N ASP A 15 3.27 -8.40 -3.63
CA ASP A 15 3.47 -9.03 -4.94
C ASP A 15 4.63 -8.30 -5.63
N GLN A 16 5.76 -8.98 -5.77
CA GLN A 16 6.95 -8.41 -6.41
C GLN A 16 6.82 -8.36 -7.93
N THR A 17 6.10 -9.30 -8.53
CA THR A 17 5.90 -9.41 -9.98
C THR A 17 5.08 -8.23 -10.49
N HIS A 18 3.96 -7.93 -9.81
CA HIS A 18 3.08 -6.81 -10.15
C HIS A 18 3.39 -5.53 -9.37
N ARG A 19 4.45 -5.54 -8.54
CA ARG A 19 4.87 -4.42 -7.68
C ARG A 19 3.74 -3.87 -6.80
N VAL A 20 2.91 -4.76 -6.25
CA VAL A 20 1.80 -4.38 -5.38
C VAL A 20 2.30 -4.19 -3.96
N TRP A 21 1.92 -3.06 -3.40
CA TRP A 21 2.19 -2.66 -2.03
C TRP A 21 0.93 -2.83 -1.19
N GLN A 22 1.13 -3.27 0.05
CA GLN A 22 0.13 -3.20 1.10
C GLN A 22 0.60 -2.20 2.16
N ALA A 23 -0.23 -1.22 2.49
CA ALA A 23 0.00 -0.36 3.65
C ALA A 23 -1.03 -0.62 4.75
N ARG A 24 -0.55 -0.67 5.99
CA ARG A 24 -1.39 -0.59 7.19
C ARG A 24 -1.61 0.88 7.55
N VAL A 25 -2.87 1.28 7.63
CA VAL A 25 -3.25 2.66 8.01
C VAL A 25 -3.51 2.72 9.52
N THR A 26 -4.56 2.07 10.00
CA THR A 26 -4.92 1.95 11.43
C THR A 26 -5.60 0.60 11.68
N GLY A 27 -5.44 0.02 12.88
CA GLY A 27 -6.13 -1.23 13.23
C GLY A 27 -5.90 -2.35 12.20
N ALA A 28 -7.00 -2.84 11.61
CA ALA A 28 -7.04 -3.83 10.53
C ALA A 28 -7.27 -3.24 9.12
N PHE A 29 -7.34 -1.91 8.98
CA PHE A 29 -7.52 -1.24 7.69
C PHE A 29 -6.26 -1.39 6.82
N ARG A 30 -6.43 -1.78 5.55
CA ARG A 30 -5.33 -2.02 4.62
C ARG A 30 -5.58 -1.37 3.26
N LEU A 31 -4.54 -0.74 2.71
CA LEU A 31 -4.54 -0.21 1.35
C LEU A 31 -3.69 -1.08 0.45
N TYR A 32 -4.18 -1.35 -0.75
CA TYR A 32 -3.46 -2.09 -1.79
C TYR A 32 -3.25 -1.17 -3.00
N PHE A 33 -2.00 -0.90 -3.35
CA PHE A 33 -1.66 0.09 -4.37
C PHE A 33 -0.39 -0.27 -5.12
N THR A 34 -0.16 0.35 -6.27
CA THR A 34 1.10 0.31 -6.99
C THR A 34 1.74 1.69 -7.00
N VAL A 35 3.07 1.73 -7.13
CA VAL A 35 3.82 2.98 -7.34
C VAL A 35 4.56 2.85 -8.67
N ASP A 36 4.20 3.68 -9.63
CA ASP A 36 4.89 3.78 -10.91
C ASP A 36 5.29 5.22 -11.19
N SER A 37 6.57 5.46 -11.47
CA SER A 37 7.07 6.79 -11.85
C SER A 37 6.68 7.94 -10.89
N GLY A 38 6.52 7.63 -9.60
CA GLY A 38 6.11 8.59 -8.57
C GLY A 38 4.58 8.75 -8.40
N VAL A 39 3.79 8.11 -9.25
CA VAL A 39 2.33 8.05 -9.17
C VAL A 39 1.91 6.86 -8.31
N ILE A 40 0.97 7.10 -7.39
CA ILE A 40 0.35 6.07 -6.54
C ILE A 40 -1.03 5.74 -7.12
N THR A 41 -1.23 4.49 -7.54
CA THR A 41 -2.55 3.99 -7.98
C THR A 41 -3.13 3.08 -6.92
N LEU A 42 -4.25 3.49 -6.31
CA LEU A 42 -4.97 2.70 -5.32
C LEU A 42 -5.89 1.68 -6.02
N HIS A 43 -5.72 0.40 -5.72
CA HIS A 43 -6.51 -0.69 -6.30
C HIS A 43 -7.65 -1.14 -5.40
N ARG A 44 -7.38 -1.22 -4.09
CA ARG A 44 -8.36 -1.69 -3.12
C ARG A 44 -8.12 -1.09 -1.74
N VAL A 45 -9.24 -0.84 -1.07
CA VAL A 45 -9.31 -0.59 0.36
C VAL A 45 -9.91 -1.83 1.00
N TYR A 46 -9.27 -2.33 2.06
CA TYR A 46 -9.88 -3.31 2.95
C TYR A 46 -10.29 -2.60 4.21
N ASP A 47 -11.61 -2.48 4.39
CA ASP A 47 -12.24 -2.06 5.63
C ASP A 47 -12.68 -3.31 6.40
N PRO A 48 -12.20 -3.52 7.64
CA PRO A 48 -12.64 -4.63 8.47
C PRO A 48 -14.12 -4.55 8.93
N HIS A 49 -14.80 -3.43 8.70
CA HIS A 49 -16.19 -3.19 9.12
C HIS A 49 -17.19 -3.18 7.96
N GLU A 50 -16.73 -3.36 6.71
CA GLU A 50 -17.56 -3.47 5.51
C GLU A 50 -17.86 -4.94 5.16
#